data_AF-A0A2H9SXY4-F1
#
_entry.id   AF-A0A2H9SXY4-F1
#
_cell.length_a   1.000
_cell.length_b   1.000
_cell.length_c   1.000
_cell.angle_alpha   90.00
_cell.angle_beta   90.00
_cell.angle_gamma   90.00
#
_symmetry.space_group_name_H-M   'P 1'
#
loop_
_entity.id
_entity.type
_entity.pdbx_description
1 polymer ?
#
loop_
_entity_poly.entity_id
_entity_poly.type
_entity_poly.pdbx_seq_one_letter_code
_entity_poly.pdbx_strand_id
1 'polypeptide(L)'
;MWIQMTRQRLLAIKDTVQGTMYAFLAHKPLYTAMSSVLAFFLRPILSLSLISLAFIQLYAFIYSPNKNIDGWMVTLGSLVSAILNNISAFGSLLMRLNGQTFLMAPWLLVAGFGLSASYRFILSALHLQRALESPLHSVQRQHFFQAASFNLITAIQLTSCTAAIIVFNLFPASTLLVSCIALTVVGLNMASLYWRTMGNKEKEQVKNYVGLAKPVDDVSDSCCKMSALSCASSHNPRLFSTHDHLAIIKKMSAEESRHYLTNTIQDKLSLIGEPHDEKMHQKKAVLQRGLHCIEQGISSMNKKNLRSEYPLSLNNFWCEKSDTEQLIDAVIHHSKQKAELYHEMPGRAASS
;
A
#
# COMPACT_ATOMS: atom_id res chain seq x y z
N MET A 1 15.79 -3.09 6.26
CA MET A 1 16.00 -4.48 5.78
C MET A 1 15.44 -5.51 6.76
N TRP A 2 15.92 -5.57 8.01
CA TRP A 2 15.45 -6.52 9.04
C TRP A 2 13.92 -6.55 9.26
N ILE A 3 13.29 -5.39 9.43
CA ILE A 3 11.83 -5.29 9.66
C ILE A 3 11.01 -5.91 8.52
N GLN A 4 11.43 -5.72 7.27
CA GLN A 4 10.74 -6.29 6.10
C GLN A 4 10.88 -7.80 6.04
N MET A 5 12.08 -8.33 6.33
CA MET A 5 12.31 -9.78 6.42
C MET A 5 11.49 -10.42 7.55
N THR A 6 11.49 -9.81 8.74
CA THR A 6 10.69 -10.29 9.87
C THR A 6 9.20 -10.29 9.55
N ARG A 7 8.69 -9.23 8.91
CA ARG A 7 7.30 -9.15 8.45
C ARG A 7 6.96 -10.27 7.48
N GLN A 8 7.81 -10.53 6.48
CA GLN A 8 7.58 -11.60 5.50
C GLN A 8 7.54 -12.98 6.16
N ARG A 9 8.46 -13.26 7.09
CA ARG A 9 8.49 -14.53 7.84
C ARG A 9 7.26 -14.71 8.71
N LEU A 10 6.83 -13.67 9.44
CA LEU A 10 5.62 -13.71 10.25
C LEU A 10 4.36 -13.92 9.40
N LEU A 11 4.28 -13.27 8.24
CA LEU A 11 3.18 -13.48 7.30
C LEU A 11 3.15 -14.92 6.76
N ALA A 12 4.30 -15.54 6.51
CA ALA A 12 4.39 -16.94 6.12
C ALA A 12 3.92 -17.87 7.25
N ILE A 13 4.38 -17.66 8.49
CA ILE A 13 3.90 -18.41 9.67
C ILE A 13 2.39 -18.27 9.81
N LYS A 14 1.88 -17.04 9.74
CA LYS A 14 0.46 -16.73 9.83
C LYS A 14 -0.35 -17.49 8.78
N ASP A 15 0.05 -17.45 7.51
CA ASP A 15 -0.69 -18.12 6.43
C ASP A 15 -0.58 -19.64 6.51
N THR A 16 0.58 -20.19 6.92
CA THR A 16 0.74 -21.63 7.15
C THR A 16 -0.15 -22.12 8.28
N VAL A 17 -0.08 -21.48 9.45
CA VAL A 17 -0.87 -21.88 10.63
C VAL A 17 -2.36 -21.74 10.35
N GLN A 18 -2.77 -20.62 9.74
CA GLN A 18 -4.15 -20.41 9.33
C GLN A 18 -4.57 -21.51 8.33
N GLY A 19 -3.79 -21.76 7.28
CA GLY A 19 -4.06 -22.82 6.32
C GLY A 19 -4.23 -24.20 6.99
N THR A 20 -3.33 -24.58 7.89
CA THR A 20 -3.41 -25.84 8.63
C THR A 20 -4.69 -25.93 9.47
N MET A 21 -5.06 -24.85 10.16
CA MET A 21 -6.29 -24.83 10.97
C MET A 21 -7.54 -25.07 10.12
N TYR A 22 -7.64 -24.44 8.94
CA TYR A 22 -8.77 -24.63 8.04
C TYR A 22 -8.71 -25.96 7.29
N ALA A 23 -7.53 -26.53 7.03
CA ALA A 23 -7.40 -27.88 6.51
C ALA A 23 -7.96 -28.92 7.50
N PHE A 24 -7.69 -28.74 8.81
CA PHE A 24 -8.30 -29.58 9.84
C PHE A 24 -9.80 -29.38 9.91
N LEU A 25 -10.27 -28.13 9.85
CA LEU A 25 -11.71 -27.81 9.84
C LEU A 25 -12.45 -28.41 8.64
N ALA A 26 -11.79 -28.53 7.48
CA ALA A 26 -12.39 -29.09 6.28
C ALA A 26 -12.74 -30.58 6.41
N HIS A 27 -12.15 -31.30 7.37
CA HIS A 27 -12.41 -32.72 7.58
C HIS A 27 -12.79 -32.99 9.04
N LYS A 28 -14.09 -33.21 9.31
CA LYS A 28 -14.64 -33.32 10.67
C LYS A 28 -13.89 -34.32 11.58
N PRO A 29 -13.57 -35.56 11.16
CA PRO A 29 -12.77 -36.48 11.97
C PRO A 29 -11.37 -35.95 12.33
N LEU A 30 -10.75 -35.21 11.41
CA LEU A 30 -9.42 -34.64 11.62
C LEU A 30 -9.50 -33.45 12.58
N TYR A 31 -10.51 -32.59 12.44
CA TYR A 31 -10.79 -31.51 13.37
C TYR A 31 -10.98 -32.02 14.81
N THR A 32 -11.76 -33.09 14.98
CA THR A 32 -11.98 -33.68 16.31
C THR A 32 -10.70 -34.28 16.90
N ALA A 33 -9.93 -35.03 16.08
CA ALA A 33 -8.68 -35.63 16.52
C ALA A 33 -7.61 -34.58 16.89
N MET A 34 -7.56 -33.47 16.14
CA MET A 34 -6.58 -32.40 16.32
C MET A 34 -7.08 -31.25 17.21
N SER A 35 -8.22 -31.40 17.89
CA SER A 35 -8.83 -30.34 18.70
C SER A 35 -7.89 -29.80 19.79
N SER A 36 -7.11 -30.66 20.43
CA SER A 36 -6.11 -30.26 21.42
C SER A 36 -4.95 -29.49 20.78
N VAL A 37 -4.43 -29.97 19.64
CA VAL A 37 -3.36 -29.28 18.90
C VAL A 37 -3.82 -27.89 18.42
N LEU A 38 -5.06 -27.80 17.93
CA LEU A 38 -5.69 -26.56 17.52
C LEU A 38 -5.78 -25.55 18.67
N ALA A 39 -6.20 -25.99 19.86
CA ALA A 39 -6.41 -25.11 21.00
C ALA A 39 -5.12 -24.70 21.72
N PHE A 40 -4.19 -25.64 21.93
CA PHE A 40 -2.97 -25.39 22.71
C PHE A 40 -1.81 -24.82 21.89
N PHE A 41 -1.77 -25.06 20.57
CA PHE A 41 -0.64 -24.65 19.74
C PHE A 41 -1.05 -23.74 18.58
N LEU A 42 -1.90 -24.21 17.66
CA LEU A 42 -2.14 -23.48 16.41
C LEU A 42 -2.86 -22.14 16.64
N ARG A 43 -3.90 -22.09 17.48
CA ARG A 43 -4.61 -20.84 17.80
C ARG A 43 -3.70 -19.81 18.51
N PRO A 44 -2.95 -20.15 19.58
CA PRO A 44 -1.99 -19.23 20.19
C PRO A 44 -0.91 -18.74 19.22
N ILE A 45 -0.32 -19.62 18.39
CA ILE A 45 0.71 -19.22 17.42
C ILE A 45 0.15 -18.26 16.39
N LEU A 46 -1.05 -18.54 15.84
CA LEU A 46 -1.72 -17.62 14.92
C LEU A 46 -1.93 -16.26 15.59
N SER A 47 -2.42 -16.26 16.82
CA SER A 47 -2.69 -15.06 17.59
C SER A 47 -1.45 -14.20 17.86
N LEU A 48 -0.35 -14.85 18.25
CA LEU A 48 0.94 -14.20 18.44
C LEU A 48 1.50 -13.65 17.12
N SER A 49 1.33 -14.38 16.02
CA SER A 49 1.75 -13.89 14.71
C SER A 49 0.99 -12.62 14.30
N LEU A 50 -0.32 -12.57 14.56
CA LEU A 50 -1.17 -11.41 14.25
C LEU A 50 -0.81 -10.19 15.12
N ILE A 51 -0.57 -10.36 16.42
CA ILE A 51 -0.18 -9.24 17.28
C ILE A 51 1.22 -8.72 16.92
N SER A 52 2.18 -9.60 16.63
CA SER A 52 3.50 -9.19 16.17
C SER A 52 3.42 -8.42 14.84
N LEU A 53 2.57 -8.87 13.90
CA LEU A 53 2.33 -8.15 12.66
C LEU A 53 1.68 -6.78 12.88
N ALA A 54 0.72 -6.69 13.81
CA ALA A 54 0.10 -5.41 14.17
C ALA A 54 1.11 -4.44 14.80
N PHE A 55 1.99 -4.91 15.68
CA PHE A 55 3.07 -4.08 16.24
C PHE A 55 4.08 -3.64 15.20
N ILE A 56 4.49 -4.52 14.28
CA ILE A 56 5.37 -4.13 13.17
C ILE A 56 4.70 -3.08 12.29
N GLN A 57 3.40 -3.23 12.04
CA GLN A 57 2.63 -2.26 11.27
C GLN A 57 2.50 -0.92 11.99
N LEU A 58 2.24 -0.93 13.30
CA LEU A 58 2.19 0.27 14.14
C LEU A 58 3.54 0.98 14.18
N TYR A 59 4.63 0.23 14.36
CA TYR A 59 5.98 0.76 14.30
C TYR A 59 6.24 1.42 12.94
N ALA A 60 5.97 0.71 11.84
CA ALA A 60 6.14 1.25 10.49
C ALA A 60 5.28 2.51 10.25
N PHE A 61 4.09 2.59 10.86
CA PHE A 61 3.22 3.74 10.77
C PHE A 61 3.72 4.95 11.58
N ILE A 62 4.18 4.74 12.82
CA ILE A 62 4.72 5.80 13.68
C ILE A 62 5.94 6.46 13.03
N TYR A 63 6.81 5.66 12.44
CA TYR A 63 8.02 6.12 11.74
C TYR A 63 7.80 6.40 10.24
N SER A 64 6.58 6.21 9.73
CA SER A 64 6.26 6.59 8.36
C SER A 64 6.22 8.11 8.28
N PRO A 65 6.91 8.72 7.30
CA PRO A 65 6.85 10.15 7.13
C PRO A 65 5.48 10.62 6.61
N ASN A 66 4.73 9.75 5.92
CA ASN A 66 3.38 10.04 5.44
C ASN A 66 2.37 9.27 6.29
N LYS A 67 1.53 10.01 7.02
CA LYS A 67 0.43 9.50 7.85
C LYS A 67 -0.91 9.72 7.14
N ASN A 68 -1.09 9.04 6.02
CA ASN A 68 -2.30 9.12 5.22
C ASN A 68 -3.42 8.21 5.78
N ILE A 69 -4.63 8.37 5.24
CA ILE A 69 -5.81 7.58 5.62
C ILE A 69 -5.57 6.07 5.45
N ASP A 70 -4.81 5.66 4.43
CA ASP A 70 -4.46 4.26 4.20
C ASP A 70 -3.66 3.70 5.38
N GLY A 71 -2.63 4.42 5.80
CA GLY A 71 -1.79 4.05 6.93
C GLY A 71 -2.59 3.95 8.23
N TRP A 72 -3.50 4.89 8.47
CA TRP A 72 -4.39 4.87 9.63
C TRP A 72 -5.34 3.69 9.61
N MET A 73 -6.05 3.44 8.50
CA MET A 73 -7.00 2.34 8.37
C MET A 73 -6.32 0.98 8.53
N VAL A 74 -5.17 0.78 7.89
CA VAL A 74 -4.41 -0.47 8.03
C VAL A 74 -3.94 -0.66 9.47
N THR A 75 -3.43 0.40 10.11
CA THR A 75 -2.87 0.29 11.47
C THR A 75 -3.96 0.02 12.50
N LEU A 76 -5.00 0.85 12.55
CA LEU A 76 -6.12 0.69 13.48
C LEU A 76 -6.86 -0.62 13.24
N GLY A 77 -7.17 -0.94 11.98
CA GLY A 77 -7.85 -2.18 11.61
C GLY A 77 -7.05 -3.42 12.02
N SER A 78 -5.74 -3.41 11.79
CA SER A 78 -4.86 -4.52 12.20
C SER A 78 -4.74 -4.66 13.72
N LEU A 79 -4.66 -3.54 14.46
CA LEU A 79 -4.51 -3.55 15.91
C LEU A 79 -5.76 -4.08 16.60
N VAL A 80 -6.94 -3.53 16.26
CA VAL A 80 -8.22 -3.97 16.82
C VAL A 80 -8.48 -5.44 16.46
N SER A 81 -8.24 -5.83 15.21
CA SER A 81 -8.36 -7.22 14.77
C SER A 81 -7.42 -8.15 15.54
N ALA A 82 -6.16 -7.76 15.75
CA ALA A 82 -5.22 -8.57 16.51
C ALA A 82 -5.65 -8.70 17.98
N ILE A 83 -6.13 -7.64 18.63
CA ILE A 83 -6.64 -7.68 20.01
C ILE A 83 -7.80 -8.68 20.12
N LEU A 84 -8.82 -8.57 19.25
CA LEU A 84 -9.98 -9.47 19.27
C LEU A 84 -9.56 -10.94 19.07
N ASN A 85 -8.68 -11.20 18.11
CA ASN A 85 -8.16 -12.54 17.85
C ASN A 85 -7.33 -13.07 19.05
N ASN A 86 -6.61 -12.20 19.77
CA ASN A 86 -5.87 -12.56 20.98
C ASN A 86 -6.76 -12.90 22.16
N ILE A 87 -7.79 -12.09 22.42
CA ILE A 87 -8.78 -12.40 23.46
C ILE A 87 -9.45 -13.73 23.13
N SER A 88 -9.80 -13.98 21.86
CA SER A 88 -10.35 -15.27 21.45
C SER A 88 -9.39 -16.44 21.73
N ALA A 89 -8.15 -16.36 21.24
CA ALA A 89 -7.21 -17.47 21.30
C ALA A 89 -6.77 -17.78 22.73
N PHE A 90 -6.32 -16.76 23.47
CA PHE A 90 -5.86 -16.94 24.85
C PHE A 90 -7.01 -17.12 25.84
N GLY A 91 -8.17 -16.49 25.61
CA GLY A 91 -9.38 -16.77 26.38
C GLY A 91 -9.84 -18.22 26.20
N SER A 92 -9.78 -18.74 24.98
CA SER A 92 -10.07 -20.17 24.71
C SER A 92 -9.09 -21.08 25.45
N LEU A 93 -7.80 -20.74 25.43
CA LEU A 93 -6.75 -21.51 26.08
C LEU A 93 -6.97 -21.57 27.59
N LEU A 94 -7.13 -20.41 28.24
CA LEU A 94 -7.33 -20.31 29.69
C LEU A 94 -8.60 -21.04 30.14
N MET A 95 -9.72 -20.86 29.43
CA MET A 95 -10.95 -21.57 29.76
C MET A 95 -10.80 -23.09 29.60
N ARG A 96 -10.09 -23.53 28.55
CA ARG A 96 -9.86 -24.97 28.32
C ARG A 96 -8.94 -25.60 29.36
N LEU A 97 -7.96 -24.86 29.89
CA LEU A 97 -7.14 -25.30 31.03
C LEU A 97 -8.00 -25.53 32.29
N ASN A 98 -9.09 -24.79 32.43
CA ASN A 98 -10.05 -24.92 33.53
C ASN A 98 -11.19 -25.91 33.21
N GLY A 99 -11.09 -26.68 32.12
CA GLY A 99 -12.15 -27.62 31.70
C GLY A 99 -13.41 -26.96 31.14
N GLN A 100 -13.39 -25.66 30.85
CA GLN A 100 -14.51 -24.89 30.33
C GLN A 100 -14.32 -24.53 28.85
N THR A 101 -15.43 -24.22 28.16
CA THR A 101 -15.42 -23.75 26.78
C THR A 101 -15.64 -22.23 26.72
N PHE A 102 -14.75 -21.49 26.07
CA PHE A 102 -14.95 -20.06 25.86
C PHE A 102 -15.94 -19.80 24.71
N LEU A 103 -17.23 -19.67 25.03
CA LEU A 103 -18.31 -19.53 24.05
C LEU A 103 -18.18 -18.28 23.15
N MET A 104 -17.52 -17.22 23.63
CA MET A 104 -17.31 -15.98 22.87
C MET A 104 -16.16 -16.06 21.86
N ALA A 105 -15.30 -17.07 21.92
CA ALA A 105 -14.13 -17.18 21.04
C ALA A 105 -14.47 -17.14 19.55
N PRO A 106 -15.41 -17.94 19.02
CA PRO A 106 -15.74 -17.91 17.60
C PRO A 106 -16.22 -16.53 17.13
N TRP A 107 -16.99 -15.83 17.96
CA TRP A 107 -17.56 -14.53 17.65
C TRP A 107 -16.50 -13.42 17.67
N LEU A 108 -15.53 -13.49 18.58
CA LEU A 108 -14.39 -12.59 18.59
C LEU A 108 -13.47 -12.81 17.37
N LEU A 109 -13.29 -14.05 16.91
CA LEU A 109 -12.59 -14.33 15.64
C LEU A 109 -13.35 -13.76 14.44
N VAL A 110 -14.67 -13.95 14.40
CA VAL A 110 -15.55 -13.38 13.36
C VAL A 110 -15.45 -11.86 13.35
N ALA A 111 -15.51 -11.20 14.51
CA ALA A 111 -15.35 -9.75 14.61
C ALA A 111 -13.96 -9.31 14.16
N GLY A 112 -12.91 -10.01 14.58
CA GLY A 112 -11.52 -9.72 14.21
C GLY A 112 -11.28 -9.85 12.71
N PHE A 113 -11.62 -10.99 12.11
CA PHE A 113 -11.46 -11.21 10.66
C PHE A 113 -12.43 -10.37 9.83
N GLY A 114 -13.67 -10.20 10.28
CA GLY A 114 -14.68 -9.36 9.64
C GLY A 114 -14.24 -7.90 9.56
N LEU A 115 -13.78 -7.32 10.67
CA LEU A 115 -13.21 -5.96 10.66
C LEU A 115 -12.03 -5.86 9.70
N SER A 116 -11.16 -6.87 9.69
CA SER A 116 -10.04 -6.92 8.76
C SER A 116 -10.45 -6.99 7.29
N ALA A 117 -11.48 -7.77 6.98
CA ALA A 117 -12.04 -7.86 5.64
C ALA A 117 -12.65 -6.52 5.21
N SER A 118 -13.41 -5.86 6.09
CA SER A 118 -14.07 -4.58 5.81
C SER A 118 -13.07 -3.48 5.46
N TYR A 119 -12.04 -3.25 6.27
CA TYR A 119 -11.08 -2.19 5.95
C TYR A 119 -10.27 -2.51 4.69
N ARG A 120 -9.97 -3.79 4.43
CA ARG A 120 -9.28 -4.21 3.19
C ARG A 120 -10.16 -4.00 1.96
N PHE A 121 -11.46 -4.24 2.07
CA PHE A 121 -12.41 -3.96 1.00
C PHE A 121 -12.49 -2.45 0.71
N ILE A 122 -12.58 -1.62 1.76
CA ILE A 122 -12.55 -0.15 1.62
C ILE A 122 -11.26 0.31 0.93
N LEU A 123 -10.10 -0.19 1.36
CA LEU A 123 -8.82 0.14 0.73
C LEU A 123 -8.76 -0.32 -0.73
N SER A 124 -9.32 -1.48 -1.05
CA SER A 124 -9.42 -1.94 -2.43
C SER A 124 -10.23 -0.97 -3.29
N ALA A 125 -11.40 -0.53 -2.80
CA ALA A 125 -12.24 0.44 -3.49
C ALA A 125 -11.52 1.80 -3.66
N LEU A 126 -10.86 2.29 -2.61
CA LEU A 126 -10.10 3.55 -2.67
C LEU A 126 -8.92 3.46 -3.65
N HIS A 127 -8.17 2.36 -3.66
CA HIS A 127 -7.09 2.18 -4.63
C HIS A 127 -7.63 2.03 -6.05
N LEU A 128 -8.76 1.36 -6.25
CA LEU A 128 -9.39 1.28 -7.57
C LEU A 128 -9.83 2.67 -8.06
N GLN A 129 -10.47 3.46 -7.20
CA GLN A 129 -10.82 4.86 -7.49
C GLN A 129 -9.59 5.66 -7.90
N ARG A 130 -8.49 5.57 -7.12
CA ARG A 130 -7.22 6.24 -7.45
C ARG A 130 -6.60 5.74 -8.76
N ALA A 131 -6.75 4.47 -9.09
CA ALA A 131 -6.29 3.92 -10.37
C ALA A 131 -7.11 4.49 -11.55
N LEU A 132 -8.42 4.66 -11.37
CA LEU A 132 -9.30 5.25 -12.38
C LEU A 132 -9.05 6.74 -12.59
N GLU A 133 -8.70 7.49 -11.54
CA GLU A 133 -8.32 8.90 -11.64
C GLU A 133 -6.90 9.12 -12.20
N SER A 134 -6.05 8.09 -12.15
CA SER A 134 -4.67 8.17 -12.63
C SER A 134 -4.58 8.11 -14.16
N PRO A 135 -3.59 8.77 -14.80
CA PRO A 135 -3.43 8.72 -16.25
C PRO A 135 -3.35 7.29 -16.81
N LEU A 136 -3.96 7.07 -17.97
CA LEU A 136 -3.83 5.83 -18.75
C LEU A 136 -2.35 5.50 -18.97
N HIS A 137 -1.99 4.23 -18.79
CA HIS A 137 -0.63 3.71 -18.92
C HIS A 137 0.43 4.34 -17.98
N SER A 138 0.02 4.99 -16.88
CA SER A 138 0.97 5.45 -15.86
C SER A 138 1.41 4.32 -14.92
N VAL A 139 2.66 4.39 -14.47
CA VAL A 139 3.18 3.51 -13.40
C VAL A 139 2.35 3.65 -12.12
N GLN A 140 1.88 4.86 -11.82
CA GLN A 140 1.03 5.16 -10.67
C GLN A 140 -0.32 4.42 -10.75
N ARG A 141 -0.99 4.43 -11.91
CA ARG A 141 -2.25 3.71 -12.12
C ARG A 141 -2.10 2.22 -11.82
N GLN A 142 -1.04 1.61 -12.31
CA GLN A 142 -0.82 0.18 -12.10
C GLN A 142 -0.36 -0.16 -10.68
N HIS A 143 0.38 0.72 -10.02
CA HIS A 143 0.65 0.57 -8.58
C HIS A 143 -0.67 0.50 -7.79
N PHE A 144 -1.62 1.38 -8.09
CA PHE A 144 -2.94 1.36 -7.46
C PHE A 144 -3.77 0.14 -7.84
N PHE A 145 -3.73 -0.33 -9.09
CA PHE A 145 -4.38 -1.60 -9.45
C PHE A 145 -3.79 -2.79 -8.68
N GLN A 146 -2.46 -2.89 -8.60
CA GLN A 146 -1.81 -3.95 -7.82
C GLN A 146 -2.21 -3.88 -6.33
N ALA A 147 -2.25 -2.68 -5.76
CA ALA A 147 -2.69 -2.48 -4.37
C ALA A 147 -4.17 -2.82 -4.16
N ALA A 148 -5.05 -2.47 -5.12
CA ALA A 148 -6.46 -2.81 -5.10
C ALA A 148 -6.66 -4.33 -5.14
N SER A 149 -6.07 -5.01 -6.12
CA SER A 149 -6.14 -6.47 -6.25
C SER A 149 -5.60 -7.19 -5.01
N PHE A 150 -4.47 -6.75 -4.46
CA PHE A 150 -3.90 -7.34 -3.25
C PHE A 150 -4.84 -7.21 -2.04
N ASN A 151 -5.42 -6.02 -1.84
CA ASN A 151 -6.37 -5.79 -0.75
C ASN A 151 -7.66 -6.59 -0.97
N LEU A 152 -8.16 -6.71 -2.20
CA LEU A 152 -9.34 -7.50 -2.53
C LEU A 152 -9.12 -9.00 -2.24
N ILE A 153 -8.00 -9.57 -2.69
CA ILE A 153 -7.67 -10.98 -2.42
C ILE A 153 -7.57 -11.23 -0.91
N THR A 154 -6.93 -10.32 -0.19
CA THR A 154 -6.82 -10.40 1.28
C THR A 154 -8.20 -10.31 1.94
N ALA A 155 -9.08 -9.41 1.45
CA ALA A 155 -10.44 -9.29 1.95
C ALA A 155 -11.25 -10.58 1.71
N ILE A 156 -11.16 -11.16 0.51
CA ILE A 156 -11.81 -12.44 0.18
C ILE A 156 -11.32 -13.54 1.12
N GLN A 157 -10.00 -13.68 1.32
CA GLN A 157 -9.42 -14.66 2.23
C GLN A 157 -9.99 -14.53 3.66
N LEU A 158 -10.08 -13.30 4.16
CA LEU A 158 -10.62 -13.02 5.51
C LEU A 158 -12.13 -13.26 5.58
N THR A 159 -12.88 -12.88 4.55
CA THR A 159 -14.32 -13.16 4.46
C THR A 159 -14.59 -14.66 4.42
N SER A 160 -13.78 -15.45 3.70
CA SER A 160 -13.88 -16.91 3.70
C SER A 160 -13.60 -17.50 5.09
N CYS A 161 -12.65 -16.93 5.85
CA CYS A 161 -12.41 -17.33 7.24
C CYS A 161 -13.63 -17.07 8.12
N THR A 162 -14.17 -15.86 8.03
CA THR A 162 -15.38 -15.47 8.76
C THR A 162 -16.56 -16.37 8.41
N ALA A 163 -16.79 -16.62 7.13
CA ALA A 163 -17.86 -17.49 6.64
C ALA A 163 -17.70 -18.93 7.14
N ALA A 164 -16.49 -19.50 7.10
CA ALA A 164 -16.22 -20.84 7.59
C ALA A 164 -16.52 -20.96 9.10
N ILE A 165 -16.14 -19.96 9.90
CA ILE A 165 -16.45 -19.94 11.34
C ILE A 165 -17.96 -19.84 11.57
N ILE A 166 -18.64 -18.94 10.88
CA ILE A 166 -20.10 -18.75 11.01
C ILE A 166 -20.83 -20.05 10.65
N VAL A 167 -20.54 -20.62 9.48
CA VAL A 167 -21.22 -21.83 9.02
C VAL A 167 -20.93 -23.02 9.94
N PHE A 168 -19.69 -23.18 10.40
CA PHE A 168 -19.34 -24.26 11.33
C PHE A 168 -20.10 -24.18 12.65
N ASN A 169 -20.30 -22.97 13.20
CA ASN A 169 -20.96 -22.78 14.49
C ASN A 169 -22.49 -22.76 14.39
N LEU A 170 -23.06 -22.18 13.33
CA LEU A 170 -24.52 -22.06 13.16
C LEU A 170 -25.14 -23.29 12.48
N PHE A 171 -24.40 -23.96 11.59
CA PHE A 171 -24.89 -25.07 10.79
C PHE A 171 -23.96 -26.29 10.90
N PRO A 172 -23.80 -26.88 12.10
CA PRO A 172 -22.86 -27.99 12.34
C PRO A 172 -23.17 -29.27 11.54
N ALA A 173 -24.39 -29.38 10.99
CA ALA A 173 -24.80 -30.48 10.10
C ALA A 173 -24.32 -30.29 8.64
N SER A 174 -23.99 -29.06 8.22
CA SER A 174 -23.61 -28.73 6.85
C SER A 174 -22.10 -28.94 6.61
N THR A 175 -21.63 -30.16 6.82
CA THR A 175 -20.20 -30.51 6.73
C THR A 175 -19.61 -30.17 5.38
N LEU A 176 -20.32 -30.47 4.28
CA LEU A 176 -19.87 -30.16 2.91
C LEU A 176 -19.65 -28.66 2.69
N LEU A 177 -20.58 -27.82 3.16
CA LEU A 177 -20.46 -26.37 3.01
C LEU A 177 -19.26 -25.83 3.80
N VAL A 178 -19.08 -26.30 5.04
CA VAL A 178 -17.90 -25.96 5.85
C VAL A 178 -16.63 -26.39 5.14
N SER A 179 -16.57 -27.61 4.61
CA SER A 179 -15.42 -28.14 3.88
C SER A 179 -15.07 -27.29 2.67
N CYS A 180 -16.05 -26.94 1.83
CA CYS A 180 -15.82 -26.10 0.64
C CYS A 180 -15.25 -24.72 0.99
N ILE A 181 -15.81 -24.06 2.01
CA ILE A 181 -15.34 -22.73 2.43
C ILE A 181 -13.95 -22.85 3.07
N ALA A 182 -13.73 -23.85 3.92
CA ALA A 182 -12.44 -24.08 4.56
C ALA A 182 -11.34 -24.41 3.53
N LEU A 183 -11.64 -25.22 2.50
CA LEU A 183 -10.71 -25.49 1.40
C LEU A 183 -10.41 -24.24 0.56
N THR A 184 -11.40 -23.36 0.37
CA THR A 184 -11.15 -22.03 -0.23
C THR A 184 -10.14 -21.23 0.58
N VAL A 185 -10.25 -21.22 1.91
CA VAL A 185 -9.27 -20.57 2.79
C VAL A 185 -7.89 -21.21 2.65
N VAL A 186 -7.80 -22.54 2.59
CA VAL A 186 -6.53 -23.25 2.36
C VAL A 186 -5.91 -22.83 1.03
N GLY A 187 -6.68 -22.87 -0.06
CA GLY A 187 -6.22 -22.49 -1.40
C GLY A 187 -5.68 -21.06 -1.45
N LEU A 188 -6.38 -20.09 -0.84
CA LEU A 188 -5.94 -18.70 -0.78
C LEU A 188 -4.67 -18.50 0.08
N ASN A 189 -4.55 -19.21 1.20
CA ASN A 189 -3.32 -19.18 2.01
C ASN A 189 -2.13 -19.78 1.27
N MET A 190 -2.33 -20.90 0.57
CA MET A 190 -1.28 -21.54 -0.24
C MET A 190 -0.88 -20.66 -1.42
N ALA A 191 -1.83 -20.03 -2.11
CA ALA A 191 -1.55 -19.06 -3.16
C ALA A 191 -0.77 -17.85 -2.64
N SER A 192 -1.14 -17.32 -1.46
CA SER A 192 -0.40 -16.24 -0.79
C SER A 192 1.03 -16.65 -0.42
N LEU A 193 1.21 -17.86 0.11
CA LEU A 193 2.52 -18.40 0.46
C LEU A 193 3.39 -18.56 -0.80
N TYR A 194 2.85 -19.21 -1.83
CA TYR A 194 3.52 -19.40 -3.12
C TYR A 194 3.91 -18.06 -3.73
N TRP A 195 2.98 -17.09 -3.75
CA TRP A 195 3.26 -15.75 -4.23
C TRP A 195 4.42 -15.08 -3.49
N ARG A 196 4.60 -15.31 -2.18
CA ARG A 196 5.73 -14.72 -1.45
C ARG A 196 7.06 -15.40 -1.76
N THR A 197 7.06 -16.72 -1.90
CA THR A 197 8.28 -17.51 -2.16
C THR A 197 8.72 -17.47 -3.63
N MET A 198 7.80 -17.19 -4.55
CA MET A 198 8.04 -17.06 -5.99
C MET A 198 9.13 -16.02 -6.31
N GLY A 199 9.98 -16.32 -7.29
CA GLY A 199 11.07 -15.44 -7.72
C GLY A 199 10.56 -14.16 -8.39
N ASN A 200 11.37 -13.10 -8.41
CA ASN A 200 10.97 -11.83 -9.03
C ASN A 200 10.63 -11.98 -10.52
N LYS A 201 11.42 -12.79 -11.27
CA LYS A 201 11.18 -13.07 -12.70
C LYS A 201 9.83 -13.73 -12.93
N GLU A 202 9.49 -14.71 -12.10
CA GLU A 202 8.23 -15.44 -12.23
C GLU A 202 7.05 -14.55 -11.82
N LYS A 203 7.18 -13.77 -10.74
CA LYS A 203 6.19 -12.75 -10.35
C LYS A 203 5.92 -11.76 -11.47
N GLU A 204 6.96 -11.35 -12.19
CA GLU A 204 6.85 -10.44 -13.32
C GLU A 204 6.12 -11.09 -14.50
N GLN A 205 6.39 -12.36 -14.81
CA GLN A 205 5.62 -13.12 -15.81
C GLN A 205 4.13 -13.20 -15.45
N VAL A 206 3.79 -13.49 -14.19
CA VAL A 206 2.38 -13.50 -13.75
C VAL A 206 1.76 -12.11 -13.86
N LYS A 207 2.49 -11.06 -13.46
CA LYS A 207 2.01 -9.68 -13.62
C LYS A 207 1.80 -9.32 -15.09
N ASN A 208 2.68 -9.75 -15.99
CA ASN A 208 2.53 -9.54 -17.43
C ASN A 208 1.28 -10.24 -17.96
N TYR A 209 1.09 -11.53 -17.60
CA TYR A 209 -0.05 -12.32 -18.02
C TYR A 209 -1.39 -11.74 -17.58
N VAL A 210 -1.46 -11.21 -16.35
CA VAL A 210 -2.69 -10.62 -15.78
C VAL A 210 -2.83 -9.12 -16.12
N GLY A 211 -1.93 -8.56 -16.93
CA GLY A 211 -1.98 -7.14 -17.33
C GLY A 211 -1.69 -6.15 -16.20
N LEU A 212 -1.04 -6.61 -15.12
CA LEU A 212 -0.66 -5.81 -13.95
C LEU A 212 0.80 -5.32 -14.00
N ALA A 213 1.57 -5.70 -15.02
CA ALA A 213 2.97 -5.31 -15.12
C ALA A 213 3.16 -3.83 -15.42
N LYS A 214 4.19 -3.26 -14.79
CA LYS A 214 4.66 -1.88 -15.01
C LYS A 214 4.84 -1.65 -16.52
N PRO A 215 4.35 -0.54 -17.11
CA PRO A 215 4.71 -0.23 -18.49
C PRO A 215 6.24 -0.20 -18.53
N VAL A 216 6.82 -0.99 -19.44
CA VAL A 216 8.24 -0.85 -19.77
C VAL A 216 8.34 0.52 -20.43
N ASP A 217 9.34 1.32 -20.04
CA ASP A 217 9.55 2.68 -20.56
C ASP A 217 9.78 2.74 -22.09
N ASP A 218 9.79 1.58 -22.78
CA ASP A 218 9.88 1.41 -24.24
C ASP A 218 8.58 0.86 -24.86
N VAL A 219 7.62 1.73 -25.19
CA VAL A 219 6.78 1.57 -26.40
C VAL A 219 6.37 2.95 -26.92
N SER A 220 7.02 3.33 -28.02
CA SER A 220 6.61 4.21 -29.12
C SER A 220 5.89 5.52 -28.83
N ASP A 221 6.65 6.59 -29.10
CA ASP A 221 6.30 7.65 -30.06
C ASP A 221 4.98 7.47 -30.81
N SER A 222 4.07 8.43 -30.61
CA SER A 222 3.12 8.97 -31.61
C SER A 222 1.79 9.40 -30.98
N CYS A 223 1.27 8.70 -29.97
CA CYS A 223 -0.11 8.98 -29.50
C CYS A 223 -0.21 10.07 -28.40
N CYS A 224 0.84 10.29 -27.59
CA CYS A 224 0.76 11.21 -26.45
C CYS A 224 1.27 12.65 -26.71
N LYS A 225 1.83 12.94 -27.89
CA LYS A 225 2.36 14.28 -28.18
C LYS A 225 1.27 15.35 -28.33
N MET A 226 0.01 14.96 -28.51
CA MET A 226 -1.10 15.90 -28.76
C MET A 226 -2.11 16.04 -27.61
N SER A 227 -2.05 15.18 -26.58
CA SER A 227 -2.97 15.25 -25.42
C SER A 227 -2.32 15.74 -24.13
N ALA A 228 -0.99 15.71 -24.02
CA ALA A 228 -0.28 16.18 -22.84
C ALA A 228 -0.27 17.72 -22.71
N LEU A 229 -0.30 18.45 -23.83
CA LEU A 229 -0.38 19.91 -23.87
C LEU A 229 -1.82 20.43 -23.68
N SER A 230 -2.85 19.66 -24.07
CA SER A 230 -4.25 20.07 -23.92
C SER A 230 -4.84 19.80 -22.52
N CYS A 231 -4.16 19.03 -21.67
CA CYS A 231 -4.58 18.80 -20.28
C CYS A 231 -4.01 19.81 -19.27
N ALA A 232 -3.19 20.78 -19.72
CA ALA A 232 -2.69 21.86 -18.85
C ALA A 232 -3.79 22.85 -18.45
N SER A 233 -4.91 22.89 -19.18
CA SER A 233 -6.09 23.67 -18.83
C SER A 233 -7.26 22.76 -18.47
N SER A 234 -7.48 22.53 -17.20
CA SER A 234 -8.81 22.63 -16.57
C SER A 234 -8.78 21.99 -15.20
N HIS A 235 -9.45 22.69 -14.29
CA HIS A 235 -9.84 22.29 -12.96
C HIS A 235 -10.35 20.83 -12.94
N ASN A 236 -9.47 19.87 -12.66
CA ASN A 236 -9.88 18.51 -12.37
C ASN A 236 -9.85 18.34 -10.85
N PRO A 237 -11.01 18.32 -10.17
CA PRO A 237 -11.07 18.09 -8.73
C PRO A 237 -10.80 16.61 -8.44
N ARG A 238 -9.58 16.15 -8.70
CA ARG A 238 -9.13 14.82 -8.30
C ARG A 238 -8.91 14.85 -6.80
N LEU A 239 -9.79 14.15 -6.08
CA LEU A 239 -9.78 14.08 -4.62
C LEU A 239 -8.64 13.20 -4.09
N PHE A 240 -8.21 12.18 -4.87
CA PHE A 240 -7.33 11.12 -4.36
C PHE A 240 -6.05 10.86 -5.18
N SER A 241 -5.95 11.38 -6.41
CA SER A 241 -4.73 11.33 -7.21
C SER A 241 -4.29 12.71 -7.70
N THR A 242 -3.05 13.07 -7.38
CA THR A 242 -2.40 14.29 -7.88
C THR A 242 -1.58 13.97 -9.14
N HIS A 243 -1.35 14.98 -9.99
CA HIS A 243 -0.68 14.80 -11.27
C HIS A 243 0.77 14.32 -11.07
N ASP A 244 1.14 13.19 -11.69
CA ASP A 244 2.52 12.68 -11.65
C ASP A 244 3.45 13.53 -12.54
N HIS A 245 3.84 14.70 -12.01
CA HIS A 245 4.74 15.63 -12.70
C HIS A 245 6.09 15.00 -13.05
N LEU A 246 6.55 14.03 -12.25
CA LEU A 246 7.79 13.29 -12.49
C LEU A 246 7.71 12.45 -13.77
N ALA A 247 6.59 11.73 -13.97
CA ALA A 247 6.39 10.92 -15.17
C ALA A 247 6.28 11.78 -16.44
N ILE A 248 5.78 13.01 -16.32
CA ILE A 248 5.67 13.96 -17.43
C ILE A 248 7.06 14.47 -17.83
N ILE A 249 7.86 14.97 -16.87
CA ILE A 249 9.19 15.53 -17.18
C ILE A 249 10.17 14.49 -17.72
N LYS A 250 10.01 13.21 -17.35
CA LYS A 250 10.84 12.11 -17.89
C LYS A 250 10.71 11.93 -19.39
N LYS A 251 9.61 12.39 -19.99
CA LYS A 251 9.33 12.31 -21.43
C LYS A 251 9.67 13.60 -22.18
N MET A 252 10.16 14.62 -21.48
CA MET A 252 10.41 15.96 -22.01
C MET A 252 11.90 16.23 -22.11
N SER A 253 12.28 17.14 -23.01
CA SER A 253 13.65 17.65 -23.04
C SER A 253 13.96 18.48 -21.77
N ALA A 254 15.24 18.74 -21.49
CA ALA A 254 15.64 19.54 -20.34
C ALA A 254 15.03 20.96 -20.39
N GLU A 255 14.90 21.56 -21.57
CA GLU A 255 14.32 22.90 -21.72
C GLU A 255 12.79 22.89 -21.59
N GLU A 256 12.12 21.90 -22.17
CA GLU A 256 10.67 21.71 -22.04
C GLU A 256 10.26 21.43 -20.60
N SER A 257 11.01 20.56 -19.90
CA SER A 257 10.75 20.25 -18.49
C SER A 257 10.95 21.48 -17.59
N ARG A 258 11.94 22.33 -17.87
CA ARG A 258 12.13 23.61 -17.18
C ARG A 258 10.92 24.52 -17.36
N HIS A 259 10.48 24.74 -18.59
CA HIS A 259 9.34 25.61 -18.90
C HIS A 259 8.04 25.08 -18.28
N TYR A 260 7.79 23.76 -18.38
CA TYR A 260 6.65 23.11 -17.76
C TYR A 260 6.61 23.29 -16.24
N LEU A 261 7.72 23.02 -15.56
CA LEU A 261 7.81 23.13 -14.11
C LEU A 261 7.67 24.58 -13.64
N THR A 262 8.32 25.53 -14.31
CA THR A 262 8.21 26.96 -13.98
C THR A 262 6.77 27.44 -14.09
N ASN A 263 6.08 27.17 -15.21
CA ASN A 263 4.70 27.60 -15.40
C ASN A 263 3.76 26.94 -14.39
N THR A 264 3.90 25.63 -14.19
CA THR A 264 3.05 24.90 -13.24
C THR A 264 3.23 25.40 -11.80
N ILE A 265 4.45 25.74 -11.39
CA ILE A 265 4.72 26.28 -10.06
C ILE A 265 4.18 27.72 -9.93
N GLN A 266 4.36 28.55 -10.95
CA GLN A 266 3.83 29.93 -10.96
C GLN A 266 2.30 29.95 -10.94
N ASP A 267 1.64 29.08 -11.71
CA ASP A 267 0.18 28.92 -11.70
C ASP A 267 -0.33 28.46 -10.33
N LYS A 268 0.39 27.56 -9.65
CA LYS A 268 0.00 27.16 -8.29
C LYS A 268 0.27 28.24 -7.24
N LEU A 269 1.32 29.05 -7.42
CA LEU A 269 1.60 30.18 -6.54
C LEU A 269 0.55 31.28 -6.68
N SER A 270 0.06 31.54 -7.90
CA SER A 270 -1.01 32.51 -8.14
C SER A 270 -2.35 32.05 -7.53
N LEU A 271 -2.66 30.76 -7.60
CA LEU A 271 -3.85 30.17 -6.96
C LEU A 271 -3.80 30.17 -5.42
N ILE A 272 -2.61 30.13 -4.81
CA ILE A 272 -2.46 30.17 -3.34
C ILE A 272 -2.70 31.58 -2.78
N GLY A 273 -2.48 32.64 -3.58
CA GLY A 273 -2.75 34.02 -3.19
C GLY A 273 -2.07 34.43 -1.88
N GLU A 274 -2.83 35.09 -1.00
CA GLU A 274 -2.42 35.34 0.39
C GLU A 274 -2.72 34.12 1.26
N PRO A 275 -1.69 33.51 1.87
CA PRO A 275 -1.88 32.34 2.72
C PRO A 275 -2.68 32.71 3.98
N HIS A 276 -3.79 32.04 4.20
CA HIS A 276 -4.61 32.19 5.41
C HIS A 276 -4.25 31.20 6.52
N ASP A 277 -3.65 30.06 6.16
CA ASP A 277 -3.27 29.00 7.08
C ASP A 277 -1.76 28.72 7.06
N GLU A 278 -1.21 28.23 8.17
CA GLU A 278 0.19 27.81 8.29
C GLU A 278 0.56 26.77 7.21
N LYS A 279 -0.36 25.87 6.86
CA LYS A 279 -0.18 24.91 5.78
C LYS A 279 -0.01 25.59 4.41
N MET A 280 -0.74 26.67 4.15
CA MET A 280 -0.61 27.44 2.90
C MET A 280 0.69 28.24 2.88
N HIS A 281 1.11 28.80 4.01
CA HIS A 281 2.43 29.43 4.16
C HIS A 281 3.56 28.46 3.83
N GLN A 282 3.55 27.27 4.43
CA GLN A 282 4.57 26.24 4.16
C GLN A 282 4.54 25.78 2.70
N LYS A 283 3.36 25.60 2.09
CA LYS A 283 3.24 25.26 0.66
C LYS A 283 3.84 26.34 -0.24
N LYS A 284 3.55 27.62 0.02
CA LYS A 284 4.08 28.76 -0.73
C LYS A 284 5.61 28.81 -0.65
N ALA A 285 6.17 28.66 0.55
CA ALA A 285 7.61 28.64 0.78
C ALA A 285 8.32 27.51 0.03
N VAL A 286 7.76 26.30 0.06
CA VAL A 286 8.34 25.14 -0.66
C VAL A 286 8.29 25.32 -2.17
N LEU A 287 7.18 25.83 -2.72
CA LEU A 287 7.04 26.09 -4.15
C LEU A 287 7.99 27.20 -4.64
N GLN A 288 8.13 28.29 -3.88
CA GLN A 288 9.10 29.35 -4.18
C GLN A 288 10.54 28.83 -4.18
N ARG A 289 10.89 27.97 -3.21
CA ARG A 289 12.21 27.33 -3.16
C ARG A 289 12.44 26.39 -4.35
N GLY A 290 11.39 25.69 -4.81
CA GLY A 290 11.41 24.87 -6.02
C GLY A 290 11.71 25.70 -7.28
N LEU A 291 11.01 26.83 -7.43
CA LEU A 291 11.21 27.77 -8.53
C LEU A 291 12.65 28.32 -8.57
N HIS A 292 13.14 28.77 -7.41
CA HIS A 292 14.51 29.26 -7.25
C HIS A 292 15.57 28.19 -7.60
N CYS A 293 15.31 26.92 -7.26
CA CYS A 293 16.19 25.81 -7.65
C CYS A 293 16.21 25.56 -9.17
N ILE A 294 15.07 25.69 -9.86
CA ILE A 294 15.00 25.57 -11.32
C ILE A 294 15.74 26.72 -11.99
N GLU A 295 15.55 27.95 -11.51
CA GLU A 295 16.12 29.17 -12.10
C GLU A 295 17.64 29.26 -11.90
N GLN A 296 18.13 28.97 -10.69
CA GLN A 296 19.55 29.07 -10.37
C GLN A 296 20.34 27.79 -10.67
N GLY A 297 19.68 26.68 -10.99
CA GLY A 297 20.33 25.39 -11.29
C GLY A 297 21.08 24.76 -10.11
N ILE A 298 20.74 25.14 -8.87
CA ILE A 298 21.45 24.68 -7.66
C ILE A 298 20.93 23.29 -7.25
N SER A 299 21.86 22.34 -7.09
CA SER A 299 21.61 20.92 -6.78
C SER A 299 21.24 20.62 -5.30
N SER A 300 20.90 21.61 -4.48
CA SER A 300 20.89 21.45 -3.01
C SER A 300 19.53 21.04 -2.40
N MET A 301 18.51 20.75 -3.22
CA MET A 301 17.19 20.43 -2.68
C MET A 301 17.13 19.00 -2.11
N ASN A 302 17.39 18.87 -0.81
CA ASN A 302 17.25 17.61 -0.09
C ASN A 302 15.84 17.47 0.50
N LYS A 303 15.09 16.48 0.00
CA LYS A 303 13.74 16.16 0.46
C LYS A 303 13.63 15.92 1.98
N LYS A 304 14.66 15.36 2.61
CA LYS A 304 14.66 15.14 4.07
C LYS A 304 14.66 16.46 4.84
N ASN A 305 15.45 17.43 4.40
CA ASN A 305 15.55 18.75 5.03
C ASN A 305 14.26 19.56 4.80
N LEU A 306 13.69 19.50 3.60
CA LEU A 306 12.39 20.11 3.31
C LEU A 306 11.26 19.53 4.17
N ARG A 307 11.30 18.24 4.48
CA ARG A 307 10.28 17.60 5.32
C ARG A 307 10.43 17.95 6.81
N SER A 308 11.65 18.19 7.30
CA SER A 308 11.83 18.71 8.66
C SER A 308 11.43 20.18 8.78
N GLU A 309 11.66 20.97 7.74
CA GLU A 309 11.42 22.42 7.74
C GLU A 309 9.96 22.78 7.42
N TYR A 310 9.30 22.02 6.54
CA TYR A 310 7.93 22.28 6.07
C TYR A 310 7.02 21.03 6.08
N PRO A 311 6.79 20.40 7.24
CA PRO A 311 6.09 19.12 7.34
C PRO A 311 4.64 19.18 6.82
N LEU A 312 3.92 20.29 6.99
CA LEU A 312 2.51 20.42 6.62
C LEU A 312 2.29 20.58 5.10
N SER A 313 3.31 21.05 4.38
CA SER A 313 3.25 21.22 2.92
C SER A 313 3.38 19.90 2.15
N LEU A 314 4.18 18.98 2.69
CA LEU A 314 4.47 17.69 2.06
C LEU A 314 3.53 16.58 2.51
N ASN A 315 2.92 16.71 3.69
CA ASN A 315 1.98 15.71 4.20
C ASN A 315 0.56 15.95 3.64
N ASN A 316 -0.02 14.91 3.05
CA ASN A 316 -1.43 14.88 2.68
C ASN A 316 -2.12 13.70 3.39
N PHE A 317 -3.28 13.97 4.01
CA PHE A 317 -4.07 12.92 4.64
C PHE A 317 -4.77 12.03 3.60
N TRP A 318 -5.24 12.62 2.50
CA TRP A 318 -6.09 11.94 1.51
C TRP A 318 -5.29 11.22 0.41
N CYS A 319 -4.09 11.71 0.11
CA CYS A 319 -3.24 11.20 -0.98
C CYS A 319 -1.92 10.64 -0.44
N GLU A 320 -1.35 9.67 -1.16
CA GLU A 320 -0.04 9.07 -0.83
C GLU A 320 1.12 10.07 -0.89
N LYS A 321 1.05 11.02 -1.81
CA LYS A 321 1.94 12.18 -1.91
C LYS A 321 1.11 13.45 -2.02
N SER A 322 1.58 14.56 -1.44
CA SER A 322 0.97 15.85 -1.75
C SER A 322 1.35 16.30 -3.17
N ASP A 323 0.50 17.14 -3.75
CA ASP A 323 0.77 17.79 -5.03
C ASP A 323 2.10 18.59 -5.00
N THR A 324 2.35 19.27 -3.89
CA THR A 324 3.65 19.93 -3.60
C THR A 324 4.80 18.92 -3.54
N GLU A 325 4.61 17.75 -2.90
CA GLU A 325 5.62 16.69 -2.84
C GLU A 325 5.93 16.10 -4.22
N GLN A 326 4.93 15.91 -5.09
CA GLN A 326 5.13 15.43 -6.46
C GLN A 326 5.87 16.44 -7.34
N LEU A 327 5.55 17.74 -7.22
CA LEU A 327 6.28 18.80 -7.92
C LEU A 327 7.73 18.86 -7.46
N ILE A 328 7.98 18.81 -6.16
CA ILE A 328 9.35 18.81 -5.61
C ILE A 328 10.13 17.57 -6.06
N ASP A 329 9.51 16.38 -6.08
CA ASP A 329 10.13 15.17 -6.62
C ASP A 329 10.54 15.37 -8.10
N ALA A 330 9.72 16.07 -8.90
CA ALA A 330 10.03 16.41 -10.29
C ALA A 330 11.16 17.44 -10.40
N VAL A 331 11.17 18.49 -9.57
CA VAL A 331 12.26 19.49 -9.52
C VAL A 331 13.60 18.84 -9.16
N ILE A 332 13.62 17.94 -8.17
CA ILE A 332 14.82 17.20 -7.76
C ILE A 332 15.33 16.30 -8.90
N HIS A 333 14.43 15.69 -9.67
CA HIS A 333 14.84 14.88 -10.83
C HIS A 333 15.42 15.74 -11.95
N HIS A 334 14.80 16.88 -12.26
CA HIS A 334 15.30 17.82 -13.27
C HIS A 334 16.69 18.35 -12.92
N SER A 335 16.94 18.72 -11.65
CA SER A 335 18.27 19.20 -11.22
C SER A 335 19.35 18.13 -11.30
N LYS A 336 19.02 16.86 -11.02
CA LYS A 336 19.94 15.73 -11.20
C LYS A 336 20.28 15.46 -12.67
N GLN A 337 19.27 15.43 -13.54
CA GLN A 337 19.46 15.23 -14.97
C GLN A 337 20.37 16.33 -15.57
N LYS A 338 20.20 17.58 -15.13
CA LYS A 338 21.07 18.68 -15.51
C LYS A 338 22.51 18.46 -15.02
N ALA A 339 22.71 18.07 -13.77
CA ALA A 339 24.05 17.80 -13.22
C ALA A 339 24.79 16.66 -13.95
N GLU A 340 24.07 15.61 -14.37
CA GLU A 340 24.62 14.50 -15.16
C GLU A 340 25.05 14.96 -16.56
N LEU A 341 24.24 15.79 -17.24
CA LEU A 341 24.58 16.39 -18.54
C LEU A 341 25.83 17.30 -18.50
N TYR A 342 26.10 17.97 -17.38
CA TYR A 342 27.33 18.77 -17.21
C TYR A 342 28.56 17.93 -16.87
N HIS A 343 28.39 16.76 -16.25
CA HIS A 343 29.50 15.85 -15.93
C HIS A 343 29.92 14.96 -17.11
N GLU A 344 29.04 14.68 -18.07
CA GLU A 344 29.35 13.97 -19.32
C GLU A 344 30.07 14.83 -20.37
N MET A 345 30.38 16.10 -20.07
CA MET A 345 31.26 16.95 -20.88
C MET A 345 32.67 17.14 -20.28
N PRO A 346 33.53 16.11 -20.11
CA PRO A 346 34.96 16.33 -19.97
C PRO A 346 35.60 16.43 -21.36
N GLY A 347 36.05 17.63 -21.75
CA GLY A 347 37.07 17.77 -22.80
C GLY A 347 36.68 18.50 -24.09
N ARG A 348 36.14 19.72 -24.02
CA ARG A 348 36.19 20.65 -25.16
C ARG A 348 36.57 22.10 -24.81
N ALA A 349 37.28 22.29 -23.70
CA ALA A 349 37.90 23.56 -23.34
C ALA A 349 39.36 23.32 -22.89
N ALA A 350 40.16 22.71 -23.76
CA ALA A 350 41.62 22.72 -23.67
C ALA A 350 42.21 22.39 -25.05
N SER A 351 42.06 23.30 -25.99
CA SER A 351 43.00 23.43 -27.11
C SER A 351 42.97 24.89 -27.55
N SER A 352 44.10 25.53 -27.25
CA SER A 352 44.62 26.82 -27.73
C SER A 352 44.12 27.28 -29.10
#